data_AF-A0A2R4X061-F1
#
_entry.id   AF-A0A2R4X061-F1
#
_cell.length_a   1.000
_cell.length_b   1.000
_cell.length_c   1.000
_cell.angle_alpha   90.00
_cell.angle_beta   90.00
_cell.angle_gamma   90.00
#
_symmetry.space_group_name_H-M   'P 1'
#
loop_
_entity.id
_entity.type
_entity.pdbx_description
1 polymer ?
#
loop_
_entity_poly.entity_id
_entity_poly.type
_entity_poly.pdbx_seq_one_letter_code
_entity_poly.pdbx_strand_id
1 'polypeptide(L)'
;MGLSETYSAVFAPEQMVVLGLTVMALVEANASDAEPIETVGRVVTVVLGAGVTVGVIAATPELLVGESAGDLQASLALLVGLAVIVAVWQSRDWGDHVLWACLTLGAVTVVHTAIVPFWNLSGHVLFSMTPLGLVALADRRAVVLVVIPLLMMPARVGAGVHTPLETVGGLTLALLALAVLAHHRPEFRQSLPV
;
A
#
# COMPACT_ATOMS: atom_id res chain seq x y z
N MET A 1 0.71 24.45 10.40
CA MET A 1 0.30 23.25 9.66
C MET A 1 -1.21 23.22 9.64
N GLY A 2 -1.83 23.23 8.46
CA GLY A 2 -3.30 23.19 8.33
C GLY A 2 -3.86 21.78 8.60
N LEU A 3 -5.17 21.67 8.88
CA LEU A 3 -5.82 20.36 9.11
C LEU A 3 -5.55 19.36 7.97
N SER A 4 -5.57 19.82 6.72
CA SER A 4 -5.29 19.01 5.53
C SER A 4 -3.86 18.46 5.48
N GLU A 5 -2.88 19.26 5.91
CA GLU A 5 -1.47 18.86 5.97
C GLU A 5 -1.26 17.84 7.09
N THR A 6 -1.83 18.10 8.28
CA THR A 6 -1.76 17.16 9.41
C THR A 6 -2.41 15.84 9.06
N TYR A 7 -3.58 15.86 8.42
CA TYR A 7 -4.25 14.65 7.95
C TYR A 7 -3.37 13.85 6.98
N SER A 8 -2.78 14.54 5.98
CA SER A 8 -1.88 13.91 5.01
C SER A 8 -0.65 13.28 5.68
N ALA A 9 -0.09 13.92 6.71
CA ALA A 9 1.09 13.44 7.42
C ALA A 9 0.79 12.26 8.36
N VAL A 10 -0.40 12.20 8.95
CA VAL A 10 -0.84 11.09 9.83
C VAL A 10 -1.22 9.86 9.03
N PHE A 11 -1.68 10.05 7.79
CA PHE A 11 -2.06 8.97 6.88
C PHE A 11 -1.12 8.95 5.67
N ALA A 12 0.18 9.09 5.93
CA ALA A 12 1.20 9.07 4.90
C ALA A 12 1.22 7.69 4.19
N PRO A 13 1.56 7.64 2.90
CA PRO A 13 1.63 6.41 2.11
C PRO A 13 2.31 5.25 2.82
N GLU A 14 3.48 5.51 3.41
CA GLU A 14 4.33 4.50 4.04
C GLU A 14 3.64 3.89 5.26
N GLN A 15 2.96 4.72 6.05
CA GLN A 15 2.20 4.27 7.23
C GLN A 15 1.01 3.40 6.80
N MET A 16 0.32 3.77 5.72
CA MET A 16 -0.85 3.03 5.23
C MET A 16 -0.47 1.69 4.58
N VAL A 17 0.65 1.64 3.86
CA VAL A 17 1.19 0.38 3.33
C VAL A 17 1.57 -0.55 4.47
N VAL A 18 2.32 -0.08 5.47
CA VAL A 18 2.71 -0.89 6.63
C VAL A 18 1.47 -1.36 7.41
N LEU A 19 0.55 -0.45 7.70
CA LEU A 19 -0.68 -0.77 8.42
C LEU A 19 -1.50 -1.83 7.67
N GLY A 20 -1.78 -1.61 6.38
CA GLY A 20 -2.59 -2.54 5.62
C GLY A 20 -1.94 -3.91 5.44
N LEU A 21 -0.63 -3.98 5.14
CA LEU A 21 0.09 -5.25 5.08
C LEU A 21 0.16 -5.96 6.43
N THR A 22 0.30 -5.21 7.53
CA THR A 22 0.28 -5.78 8.89
C THR A 22 -1.09 -6.35 9.21
N VAL A 23 -2.17 -5.62 8.92
CA VAL A 23 -3.53 -6.12 9.13
C VAL A 23 -3.80 -7.36 8.28
N MET A 24 -3.41 -7.36 7.01
CA MET A 24 -3.50 -8.55 6.15
C MET A 24 -2.72 -9.74 6.72
N ALA A 25 -1.51 -9.51 7.23
CA ALA A 25 -0.69 -10.54 7.86
C ALA A 25 -1.35 -11.15 9.10
N LEU A 26 -1.95 -10.30 9.95
CA LEU A 26 -2.67 -10.74 11.16
C LEU A 26 -3.95 -11.50 10.81
N VAL A 27 -4.67 -11.01 9.81
CA VAL A 27 -5.87 -11.65 9.26
C VAL A 27 -5.54 -13.04 8.73
N GLU A 28 -4.48 -13.17 7.94
CA GLU A 28 -4.02 -14.45 7.39
C GLU A 28 -3.54 -15.40 8.50
N ALA A 29 -2.78 -14.88 9.48
CA ALA A 29 -2.33 -15.66 10.63
C ALA A 29 -3.49 -16.22 11.46
N ASN A 30 -4.54 -15.41 11.66
CA ASN A 30 -5.75 -15.84 12.36
C ASN A 30 -6.54 -16.89 11.55
N ALA A 31 -6.60 -16.75 10.22
CA ALA A 31 -7.28 -17.71 9.36
C ALA A 31 -6.57 -19.07 9.28
N SER A 32 -5.25 -19.09 9.47
CA SER A 32 -4.44 -20.31 9.47
C SER A 32 -4.20 -20.89 10.86
N ASP A 33 -4.85 -20.37 11.92
CA ASP A 33 -4.58 -20.73 13.33
C ASP A 33 -3.08 -20.74 13.67
N ALA A 34 -2.34 -19.73 13.17
CA ALA A 34 -0.89 -19.69 13.28
C ALA A 34 -0.43 -19.59 14.75
N GLU A 35 0.68 -20.27 15.06
CA GLU A 35 1.29 -20.17 16.38
C GLU A 35 1.73 -18.72 16.66
N PRO A 36 1.78 -18.26 17.94
CA PRO A 36 2.14 -16.89 18.27
C PRO A 36 3.49 -16.45 17.68
N ILE A 37 4.46 -17.36 17.64
CA ILE A 37 5.80 -17.08 17.08
C ILE A 37 5.77 -16.85 15.57
N GLU A 38 4.88 -17.53 14.85
CA GLU A 38 4.70 -17.35 13.41
C GLU A 38 4.00 -16.03 13.12
N THR A 39 2.99 -15.67 13.93
CA THR A 39 2.33 -14.36 13.86
C THR A 39 3.33 -13.23 14.07
N VAL A 40 4.21 -13.35 15.08
CA VAL A 40 5.31 -12.39 15.29
C VAL A 40 6.24 -12.36 14.08
N GLY A 41 6.61 -13.53 13.54
CA GLY A 41 7.44 -13.64 12.33
C GLY A 41 6.85 -12.86 11.15
N ARG A 42 5.57 -13.03 10.88
CA ARG A 42 4.82 -12.33 9.82
C ARG A 42 4.86 -10.81 10.00
N VAL A 43 4.56 -10.31 11.19
CA VAL A 43 4.60 -8.86 11.49
C VAL A 43 6.02 -8.31 11.36
N VAL A 44 7.02 -9.02 11.90
CA VAL A 44 8.44 -8.64 11.77
C VAL A 44 8.85 -8.58 10.30
N THR A 45 8.41 -9.52 9.46
CA THR A 45 8.70 -9.48 8.03
C THR A 45 8.14 -8.23 7.34
N VAL A 46 6.90 -7.83 7.65
CA VAL A 46 6.32 -6.57 7.11
C VAL A 46 7.14 -5.36 7.57
N VAL A 47 7.49 -5.30 8.86
CA VAL A 47 8.29 -4.20 9.43
C VAL A 47 9.69 -4.15 8.82
N LEU A 48 10.33 -5.31 8.60
CA LEU A 48 11.63 -5.41 7.93
C LEU A 48 11.56 -4.90 6.49
N GLY A 49 10.53 -5.28 5.73
CA GLY A 49 10.30 -4.74 4.38
C GLY A 49 10.19 -3.22 4.37
N ALA A 50 9.43 -2.66 5.32
CA ALA A 50 9.34 -1.21 5.50
C ALA A 50 10.67 -0.56 5.88
N GLY A 51 11.42 -1.18 6.79
CA GLY A 51 12.77 -0.74 7.17
C GLY A 51 13.73 -0.73 5.98
N VAL A 52 13.64 -1.72 5.09
CA VAL A 52 14.41 -1.76 3.85
C VAL A 52 14.01 -0.61 2.92
N THR A 53 12.72 -0.34 2.74
CA THR A 53 12.24 0.82 1.98
C THR A 53 12.87 2.13 2.50
N VAL A 54 12.79 2.37 3.80
CA VAL A 54 13.39 3.57 4.42
C VAL A 54 14.91 3.60 4.22
N GLY A 55 15.58 2.46 4.39
CA GLY A 55 17.03 2.34 4.18
C GLY A 55 17.45 2.66 2.74
N VAL A 56 16.69 2.20 1.74
CA VAL A 56 16.95 2.50 0.33
C VAL A 56 16.78 3.99 0.05
N ILE A 57 15.72 4.63 0.58
CA ILE A 57 15.54 6.08 0.44
C ILE A 57 16.73 6.83 1.05
N ALA A 58 17.11 6.48 2.28
CA ALA A 58 18.23 7.12 2.98
C ALA A 58 19.59 6.94 2.24
N ALA A 59 19.77 5.82 1.53
CA ALA A 59 20.99 5.50 0.82
C ALA A 59 21.09 6.09 -0.61
N THR A 60 20.00 6.67 -1.14
CA THR A 60 19.92 7.10 -2.55
C THR A 60 19.58 8.58 -2.81
N PRO A 61 19.87 9.55 -1.91
CA PRO A 61 19.34 10.93 -1.99
C PRO A 61 19.76 11.74 -3.24
N GLU A 62 20.66 11.24 -4.07
CA GLU A 62 21.23 11.97 -5.22
C GLU A 62 21.23 11.18 -6.54
N LEU A 63 20.57 10.01 -6.60
CA LEU A 63 20.60 9.18 -7.82
C LEU A 63 19.62 9.67 -8.91
N LEU A 64 18.64 10.50 -8.54
CA LEU A 64 17.56 10.93 -9.44
C LEU A 64 17.42 12.45 -9.41
N VAL A 65 17.26 13.05 -10.58
CA VAL A 65 17.14 14.51 -10.76
C VAL A 65 15.83 14.80 -11.50
N GLY A 66 15.10 15.84 -11.08
CA GLY A 66 13.86 16.28 -11.70
C GLY A 66 12.69 16.36 -10.72
N GLU A 67 11.57 16.94 -11.17
CA GLU A 67 10.40 17.21 -10.33
C GLU A 67 9.76 15.92 -9.77
N SER A 68 9.91 14.79 -10.46
CA SER A 68 9.40 13.47 -10.05
C SER A 68 10.44 12.58 -9.34
N ALA A 69 11.64 13.10 -9.05
CA ALA A 69 12.74 12.29 -8.53
C ALA A 69 12.40 11.64 -7.17
N GLY A 70 11.76 12.38 -6.27
CA GLY A 70 11.35 11.88 -4.95
C GLY A 70 10.33 10.74 -5.05
N ASP A 71 9.31 10.89 -5.89
CA ASP A 71 8.29 9.85 -6.10
C ASP A 71 8.87 8.58 -6.73
N LEU A 72 9.79 8.74 -7.69
CA LEU A 72 10.50 7.63 -8.31
C LEU A 72 11.40 6.90 -7.30
N GLN A 73 12.13 7.64 -6.47
CA GLN A 73 12.97 7.08 -5.41
C GLN A 73 12.14 6.30 -4.38
N ALA A 74 11.04 6.89 -3.89
CA ALA A 74 10.15 6.25 -2.94
C ALA A 74 9.50 4.98 -3.54
N SER A 75 9.11 5.03 -4.81
CA SER A 75 8.53 3.89 -5.53
C SER A 75 9.52 2.73 -5.70
N LEU A 76 10.76 3.03 -6.11
CA LEU A 76 11.82 2.03 -6.22
C LEU A 76 12.13 1.39 -4.86
N ALA A 77 12.25 2.22 -3.82
CA ALA A 77 12.48 1.74 -2.46
C ALA A 77 11.34 0.84 -1.98
N LEU A 78 10.09 1.23 -2.24
CA LEU A 78 8.91 0.42 -1.92
C LEU A 78 8.96 -0.94 -2.63
N LEU A 79 9.28 -0.98 -3.92
CA LEU A 79 9.41 -2.24 -4.67
C LEU A 79 10.47 -3.17 -4.05
N VAL A 80 11.60 -2.62 -3.60
CA VAL A 80 12.64 -3.41 -2.90
C VAL A 80 12.11 -3.96 -1.57
N GLY A 81 11.42 -3.13 -0.77
CA GLY A 81 10.82 -3.57 0.48
C GLY A 81 9.75 -4.66 0.28
N LEU A 82 8.90 -4.51 -0.73
CA LEU A 82 7.90 -5.53 -1.12
C LEU A 82 8.56 -6.83 -1.58
N ALA A 83 9.66 -6.75 -2.33
CA ALA A 83 10.40 -7.93 -2.77
C ALA A 83 10.98 -8.72 -1.58
N VAL A 84 11.47 -8.03 -0.54
CA VAL A 84 11.93 -8.66 0.71
C VAL A 84 10.77 -9.38 1.40
N ILE A 85 9.60 -8.75 1.51
CA ILE A 85 8.42 -9.36 2.11
C ILE A 85 8.05 -10.62 1.32
N VAL A 86 7.92 -10.53 0.00
CA VAL A 86 7.57 -11.65 -0.88
C VAL A 86 8.56 -12.81 -0.73
N ALA A 87 9.86 -12.53 -0.77
CA ALA A 87 10.89 -13.57 -0.66
C ALA A 87 10.80 -14.33 0.67
N VAL A 88 10.62 -13.62 1.79
CA VAL A 88 10.49 -14.24 3.11
C VAL A 88 9.15 -15.00 3.20
N TRP A 89 8.05 -14.39 2.76
CA TRP A 89 6.72 -15.01 2.83
C TRP A 89 6.66 -16.33 2.07
N GLN A 90 7.19 -16.35 0.84
CA GLN A 90 7.29 -17.57 0.02
C GLN A 90 8.17 -18.64 0.66
N SER A 91 9.27 -18.25 1.29
CA SER A 91 10.18 -19.21 1.95
C SER A 91 9.56 -19.90 3.17
N ARG A 92 8.49 -19.33 3.73
CA ARG A 92 7.82 -19.81 4.94
C ARG A 92 6.44 -20.40 4.70
N ASP A 93 5.94 -20.36 3.46
CA ASP A 93 4.62 -20.87 3.07
C ASP A 93 3.48 -20.33 3.96
N TRP A 94 3.54 -19.04 4.29
CA TRP A 94 2.60 -18.41 5.24
C TRP A 94 1.20 -18.12 4.67
N GLY A 95 1.03 -18.25 3.36
CA GLY A 95 -0.24 -17.98 2.68
C GLY A 95 -0.10 -16.99 1.54
N ASP A 96 -1.20 -16.84 0.81
CA ASP A 96 -1.24 -16.15 -0.46
C ASP A 96 -1.72 -14.68 -0.34
N HIS A 97 -2.43 -14.30 0.71
CA HIS A 97 -3.07 -12.98 0.79
C HIS A 97 -2.07 -11.85 0.85
N VAL A 98 -1.05 -11.97 1.71
CA VAL A 98 0.01 -10.95 1.78
C VAL A 98 0.84 -10.95 0.50
N LEU A 99 1.05 -12.11 -0.14
CA LEU A 99 1.72 -12.19 -1.44
C LEU A 99 0.95 -11.42 -2.51
N TRP A 100 -0.35 -11.67 -2.65
CA TRP A 100 -1.20 -10.95 -3.60
C TRP A 100 -1.33 -9.47 -3.27
N ALA A 101 -1.33 -9.11 -1.98
CA ALA A 101 -1.28 -7.71 -1.55
C ALA A 101 0.03 -7.02 -2.01
N CYS A 102 1.18 -7.67 -1.82
CA CYS A 102 2.48 -7.16 -2.27
C CYS A 102 2.56 -7.06 -3.79
N LEU A 103 2.06 -8.07 -4.53
CA LEU A 103 2.03 -8.04 -5.98
C LEU A 103 1.12 -6.93 -6.52
N THR A 104 -0.04 -6.73 -5.90
CA THR A 104 -0.98 -5.65 -6.26
C THR A 104 -0.36 -4.28 -5.99
N LEU A 105 0.25 -4.10 -4.82
CA LEU A 105 1.00 -2.88 -4.47
C LEU A 105 2.15 -2.64 -5.44
N GLY A 106 2.92 -3.67 -5.79
CA GLY A 106 4.01 -3.57 -6.75
C GLY A 106 3.51 -3.17 -8.13
N ALA A 107 2.42 -3.78 -8.61
CA ALA A 107 1.81 -3.44 -9.90
C ALA A 107 1.36 -1.97 -9.95
N VAL A 108 0.63 -1.48 -8.94
CA VAL A 108 0.23 -0.06 -8.92
C VAL A 108 1.42 0.88 -8.77
N THR A 109 2.46 0.48 -8.04
CA THR A 109 3.69 1.26 -7.89
C THR A 109 4.40 1.43 -9.23
N VAL A 110 4.53 0.35 -10.01
CA VAL A 110 5.14 0.39 -11.35
C VAL A 110 4.32 1.29 -12.28
N VAL A 111 2.99 1.14 -12.30
CA VAL A 111 2.11 1.96 -13.15
C VAL A 111 2.16 3.43 -12.74
N HIS A 112 2.10 3.73 -11.43
CA HIS A 112 2.21 5.08 -10.91
C HIS A 112 3.54 5.72 -11.29
N THR A 113 4.64 5.00 -11.11
CA THR A 113 5.99 5.44 -11.49
C THR A 113 6.08 5.79 -12.97
N ALA A 114 5.44 5.00 -13.84
CA ALA A 114 5.42 5.26 -15.27
C ALA A 114 4.57 6.48 -15.66
N ILE A 115 3.52 6.79 -14.90
CA ILE A 115 2.58 7.87 -15.21
C ILE A 115 3.02 9.22 -14.59
N VAL A 116 3.63 9.20 -13.40
CA VAL A 116 3.95 10.41 -12.62
C VAL A 116 4.71 11.49 -13.40
N PRO A 117 5.67 11.17 -14.30
CA PRO A 117 6.39 12.18 -15.08
C PRO A 117 5.48 12.96 -16.05
N PHE A 118 4.32 12.40 -16.40
CA PHE A 118 3.38 12.97 -17.36
C PHE A 118 2.12 13.53 -16.68
N TRP A 119 1.72 12.95 -15.55
CA TRP A 119 0.54 13.35 -14.81
C TRP A 119 0.73 13.05 -13.32
N ASN A 120 0.73 14.11 -12.49
CA ASN A 120 1.01 14.07 -11.05
C ASN A 120 -0.13 13.41 -10.25
N LEU A 121 -0.34 12.11 -10.47
CA LEU A 121 -1.32 11.30 -9.76
C LEU A 121 -1.00 11.26 -8.26
N SER A 122 -2.02 11.46 -7.44
CA SER A 122 -1.86 11.49 -5.98
C SER A 122 -1.45 10.13 -5.42
N GLY A 123 -0.16 9.97 -5.11
CA GLY A 123 0.38 8.80 -4.42
C GLY A 123 -0.25 8.61 -3.04
N HIS A 124 -0.59 9.69 -2.34
CA HIS A 124 -1.30 9.62 -1.04
C HIS A 124 -2.64 8.91 -1.16
N VAL A 125 -3.42 9.18 -2.20
CA VAL A 125 -4.71 8.52 -2.42
C VAL A 125 -4.49 7.08 -2.90
N LEU A 126 -3.58 6.87 -3.85
CA LEU A 126 -3.28 5.54 -4.40
C LEU A 126 -2.79 4.55 -3.32
N PHE A 127 -1.77 4.94 -2.58
CA PHE A 127 -1.08 4.09 -1.59
C PHE A 127 -1.77 4.03 -0.24
N SER A 128 -2.80 4.86 0.01
CA SER A 128 -3.74 4.63 1.12
C SER A 128 -4.91 3.74 0.69
N MET A 129 -5.46 3.95 -0.51
CA MET A 129 -6.60 3.17 -1.01
C MET A 129 -6.22 1.73 -1.31
N THR A 130 -5.06 1.48 -1.93
CA THR A 130 -4.68 0.11 -2.33
C THR A 130 -4.58 -0.84 -1.13
N PRO A 131 -3.76 -0.58 -0.09
CA PRO A 131 -3.62 -1.52 1.03
C PRO A 131 -4.89 -1.59 1.88
N LEU A 132 -5.60 -0.48 2.13
CA LEU A 132 -6.84 -0.51 2.92
C LEU A 132 -8.01 -1.13 2.15
N GLY A 133 -8.06 -0.95 0.84
CA GLY A 133 -9.01 -1.60 -0.04
C GLY A 133 -8.78 -3.10 -0.13
N LEU A 134 -7.52 -3.56 -0.12
CA LEU A 134 -7.18 -4.98 -0.01
C LEU A 134 -7.68 -5.56 1.33
N VAL A 135 -7.44 -4.86 2.44
CA VAL A 135 -7.97 -5.25 3.75
C VAL A 135 -9.51 -5.31 3.72
N ALA A 136 -10.17 -4.31 3.15
CA ALA A 136 -11.63 -4.28 3.03
C ALA A 136 -12.20 -5.38 2.11
N LEU A 137 -11.43 -5.79 1.09
CA LEU A 137 -11.79 -6.91 0.22
C LEU A 137 -11.68 -8.25 0.96
N ALA A 138 -10.65 -8.41 1.80
CA ALA A 138 -10.44 -9.61 2.60
C ALA A 138 -11.44 -9.68 3.77
N ASP A 139 -11.64 -8.59 4.50
CA ASP A 139 -12.57 -8.47 5.63
C ASP A 139 -13.52 -7.27 5.44
N ARG A 140 -14.81 -7.58 5.23
CA ARG A 140 -15.86 -6.57 5.04
C ARG A 140 -16.04 -5.64 6.24
N ARG A 141 -15.68 -6.07 7.46
CA ARG A 141 -15.75 -5.23 8.68
C ARG A 141 -14.78 -4.05 8.57
N ALA A 142 -13.69 -4.22 7.83
CA ALA A 142 -12.69 -3.20 7.59
C ALA A 142 -13.06 -2.21 6.47
N VAL A 143 -14.24 -2.31 5.85
CA VAL A 143 -14.69 -1.37 4.80
C VAL A 143 -14.71 0.09 5.30
N VAL A 144 -14.89 0.31 6.61
CA VAL A 144 -14.84 1.64 7.21
C VAL A 144 -13.46 2.32 7.02
N LEU A 145 -12.38 1.55 6.90
CA LEU A 145 -11.04 2.08 6.67
C LEU A 145 -10.92 2.79 5.32
N VAL A 146 -11.78 2.46 4.34
CA VAL A 146 -11.86 3.11 3.02
C VAL A 146 -12.27 4.58 3.14
N VAL A 147 -12.85 5.01 4.26
CA VAL A 147 -13.12 6.43 4.50
C VAL A 147 -11.82 7.25 4.52
N ILE A 148 -10.71 6.68 4.98
CA ILE A 148 -9.40 7.36 5.05
C ILE A 148 -8.94 7.86 3.67
N PRO A 149 -8.76 6.99 2.65
CA PRO A 149 -8.36 7.43 1.31
C PRO A 149 -9.38 8.35 0.64
N LEU A 150 -10.68 8.22 0.95
CA LEU A 150 -11.71 9.12 0.42
C LEU A 150 -11.60 10.54 0.99
N LEU A 151 -11.30 10.67 2.29
CA LEU A 151 -11.03 11.97 2.92
C LEU A 151 -9.65 12.53 2.55
N MET A 152 -8.71 11.67 2.16
CA MET A 152 -7.42 12.09 1.63
C MET A 152 -7.59 12.93 0.36
N MET A 153 -8.55 12.63 -0.52
CA MET A 153 -8.76 13.39 -1.76
C MET A 153 -8.98 14.90 -1.52
N PRO A 154 -10.02 15.35 -0.78
CA PRO A 154 -10.20 16.77 -0.51
C PRO A 154 -9.08 17.35 0.36
N ALA A 155 -8.42 16.56 1.20
CA ALA A 155 -7.26 17.03 1.96
C ALA A 155 -6.09 17.42 1.03
N ARG A 156 -5.77 16.59 0.02
CA ARG A 156 -4.71 16.88 -0.96
C ARG A 156 -5.03 18.08 -1.84
N VAL A 157 -6.30 18.25 -2.22
CA VAL A 157 -6.76 19.43 -2.97
C VAL A 157 -6.70 20.68 -2.10
N GLY A 158 -7.19 20.62 -0.86
CA GLY A 158 -7.19 21.74 0.07
C GLY A 158 -5.79 22.20 0.50
N ALA A 159 -4.81 21.30 0.48
CA ALA A 159 -3.40 21.62 0.70
C ALA A 159 -2.70 22.21 -0.56
N GLY A 160 -3.40 22.30 -1.69
CA GLY A 160 -2.84 22.84 -2.94
C GLY A 160 -1.80 21.93 -3.61
N VAL A 161 -1.71 20.66 -3.19
CA VAL A 161 -0.69 19.73 -3.71
C VAL A 161 -1.15 18.99 -4.96
N HIS A 162 -2.46 18.77 -5.11
CA HIS A 162 -3.04 18.13 -6.28
C HIS A 162 -4.34 18.80 -6.71
N THR A 163 -4.68 18.68 -7.98
CA THR A 163 -6.01 18.99 -8.52
C THR A 163 -7.03 17.89 -8.17
N PRO A 164 -8.34 18.18 -8.23
CA PRO A 164 -9.37 17.14 -8.05
C PRO A 164 -9.17 15.97 -9.02
N LEU A 165 -8.82 16.26 -10.28
CA LEU A 165 -8.64 15.24 -11.32
C LEU A 165 -7.45 14.31 -11.00
N GLU A 166 -6.34 14.83 -10.49
CA GLU A 166 -5.18 14.04 -10.06
C GLU A 166 -5.49 13.11 -8.88
N THR A 167 -6.33 13.57 -7.93
CA THR A 167 -6.78 12.70 -6.82
C THR A 167 -7.75 11.60 -7.28
N VAL A 168 -8.65 11.93 -8.21
CA VAL A 168 -9.56 10.95 -8.84
C VAL A 168 -8.78 9.92 -9.65
N GLY A 169 -7.73 10.34 -10.36
CA GLY A 169 -6.85 9.44 -11.10
C GLY A 169 -6.15 8.42 -10.19
N GLY A 170 -5.60 8.89 -9.05
CA GLY A 170 -4.97 8.01 -8.06
C GLY A 170 -5.97 7.00 -7.46
N LEU A 171 -7.18 7.46 -7.13
CA LEU A 171 -8.27 6.60 -6.69
C LEU A 171 -8.65 5.57 -7.75
N THR A 172 -8.80 5.99 -9.00
CA THR A 172 -9.23 5.13 -10.11
C THR A 172 -8.21 4.01 -10.34
N LEU A 173 -6.92 4.32 -10.33
CA LEU A 173 -5.86 3.33 -10.46
C LEU A 173 -5.91 2.29 -9.33
N ALA A 174 -6.10 2.73 -8.08
CA ALA A 174 -6.25 1.83 -6.94
C ALA A 174 -7.46 0.89 -7.12
N LEU A 175 -8.63 1.46 -7.46
CA LEU A 175 -9.86 0.70 -7.64
C LEU A 175 -9.77 -0.29 -8.81
N LEU A 176 -9.09 0.07 -9.90
CA LEU A 176 -8.84 -0.84 -11.02
C LEU A 176 -7.98 -2.02 -10.59
N ALA A 177 -6.89 -1.79 -9.86
CA ALA A 177 -6.04 -2.86 -9.36
C ALA A 177 -6.79 -3.81 -8.41
N LEU A 178 -7.60 -3.25 -7.51
CA LEU A 178 -8.48 -4.01 -6.62
C LEU A 178 -9.53 -4.83 -7.38
N ALA A 179 -10.13 -4.25 -8.43
CA ALA A 179 -11.10 -4.93 -9.28
C ALA A 179 -10.47 -6.08 -10.06
N VAL A 180 -9.27 -5.87 -10.62
CA VAL A 180 -8.48 -6.90 -11.32
C VAL A 180 -8.15 -8.05 -10.38
N LEU A 181 -7.62 -7.76 -9.18
CA LEU A 181 -7.36 -8.80 -8.18
C LEU A 181 -8.64 -9.56 -7.85
N ALA A 182 -9.73 -8.86 -7.52
CA ALA A 182 -10.97 -9.49 -7.12
C ALA A 182 -11.64 -10.30 -8.24
N HIS A 183 -11.36 -9.96 -9.51
CA HIS A 183 -11.82 -10.72 -10.66
C HIS A 183 -11.02 -12.02 -10.84
N HIS A 184 -9.69 -11.96 -10.71
CA HIS A 184 -8.80 -13.11 -10.91
C HIS A 184 -8.62 -14.00 -9.69
N ARG A 185 -8.90 -13.48 -8.48
CA ARG A 185 -8.77 -14.16 -7.19
C ARG A 185 -10.05 -13.96 -6.36
N PRO A 186 -11.20 -14.48 -6.81
CA PRO A 186 -12.47 -14.32 -6.08
C PRO A 186 -12.42 -14.88 -4.65
N GLU A 187 -11.59 -15.90 -4.40
CA GLU A 187 -11.30 -16.49 -3.10
C GLU A 187 -10.72 -15.48 -2.10
N PHE A 188 -10.06 -14.41 -2.57
CA PHE A 188 -9.56 -13.32 -1.73
C PHE A 188 -10.69 -12.62 -0.98
N ARG A 189 -11.94 -12.67 -1.49
CA ARG A 189 -13.14 -12.12 -0.83
C ARG A 189 -13.84 -13.09 0.12
N GLN A 190 -13.56 -14.39 0.02
CA GLN A 190 -14.32 -15.46 0.67
C GLN A 190 -13.54 -16.16 1.78
N SER A 191 -12.26 -15.84 1.90
CA SER A 191 -11.27 -16.60 2.67
C SER A 191 -11.33 -16.44 4.18
N LEU A 192 -12.18 -15.58 4.73
CA LEU A 192 -12.24 -15.36 6.18
C LEU A 192 -13.63 -15.74 6.72
N PRO A 193 -13.71 -16.74 7.62
CA PRO A 193 -14.98 -17.08 8.25
C PRO A 193 -15.52 -15.89 9.04
N VAL A 194 -16.84 -15.68 8.89
CA VAL A 194 -17.64 -14.68 9.62
C VAL A 194 -17.70 -15.03 11.10
#